data_AF-A0A2W1U7V6-F1
#
_entry.id   AF-A0A2W1U7V6-F1
#
_cell.length_a   1.000
_cell.length_b   1.000
_cell.length_c   1.000
_cell.angle_alpha   90.00
_cell.angle_beta   90.00
_cell.angle_gamma   90.00
#
_symmetry.space_group_name_H-M   'P 1'
#
loop_
_entity.id
_entity.type
_entity.pdbx_description
1 polymer ?
#
loop_
_entity_poly.entity_id
_entity_poly.type
_entity_poly.pdbx_seq_one_letter_code
_entity_poly.pdbx_strand_id
1 'polypeptide(L)'
;MSAPIWLIAIGGVFVVLGGLAYAGLWRSWMRRSTPAMPFGLFWLGLALACEGVAAFCFNGPVVLALVLMVAFVLCGVLGMWLLFGGARWATPRWSRRAARR
;
A
#
# COMPACT_ATOMS: atom_id res chain seq x y z
N MET A 1 -9.14 -13.41 -18.66
CA MET A 1 -9.24 -11.97 -18.32
C MET A 1 -9.58 -11.70 -16.84
N SER A 2 -9.59 -12.70 -15.95
CA SER A 2 -9.99 -12.54 -14.54
C SER A 2 -8.85 -12.14 -13.58
N ALA A 3 -7.61 -12.54 -13.87
CA ALA A 3 -6.44 -12.24 -13.02
C ALA A 3 -6.24 -10.74 -12.67
N PRO A 4 -6.31 -9.78 -13.61
CA PRO A 4 -6.12 -8.36 -13.27
C PRO A 4 -7.23 -7.81 -12.37
N ILE A 5 -8.46 -8.31 -12.50
CA ILE A 5 -9.60 -7.90 -11.67
C ILE A 5 -9.35 -8.30 -10.21
N TRP A 6 -8.81 -9.51 -9.98
CA TRP A 6 -8.44 -9.96 -8.65
C TRP A 6 -7.30 -9.14 -8.05
N LEU A 7 -6.29 -8.76 -8.83
CA LEU A 7 -5.22 -7.86 -8.37
C LEU A 7 -5.76 -6.50 -7.92
N ILE A 8 -6.68 -5.92 -8.69
CA ILE A 8 -7.36 -4.66 -8.33
C ILE A 8 -8.17 -4.82 -7.05
N ALA A 9 -8.95 -5.90 -6.93
CA ALA A 9 -9.80 -6.14 -5.76
C ALA A 9 -8.95 -6.34 -4.49
N ILE A 10 -7.94 -7.20 -4.55
CA ILE A 10 -7.04 -7.48 -3.41
C ILE A 10 -6.25 -6.22 -3.05
N GLY A 11 -5.69 -5.52 -4.05
CA GLY A 11 -4.98 -4.26 -3.85
C GLY A 11 -5.88 -3.19 -3.21
N GLY A 12 -7.11 -3.06 -3.70
CA GLY A 12 -8.12 -2.14 -3.15
C GLY A 12 -8.45 -2.42 -1.69
N VAL A 13 -8.62 -3.69 -1.31
CA VAL A 13 -8.84 -4.08 0.10
C VAL A 13 -7.65 -3.64 0.97
N PHE A 14 -6.42 -3.92 0.55
CA PHE A 14 -5.22 -3.51 1.30
C PHE A 14 -5.06 -1.98 1.38
N VAL A 15 -5.41 -1.24 0.32
CA VAL A 15 -5.40 0.22 0.30
C VAL A 15 -6.45 0.79 1.27
N VAL A 16 -7.66 0.24 1.30
CA VAL A 16 -8.72 0.69 2.22
C VAL A 16 -8.34 0.40 3.67
N LEU A 17 -7.95 -0.84 3.97
CA LEU A 17 -7.55 -1.24 5.32
C LEU A 17 -6.32 -0.46 5.80
N GLY A 18 -5.31 -0.35 4.94
CA GLY A 18 -4.09 0.41 5.20
C GLY A 18 -4.32 1.92 5.31
N GLY A 19 -5.27 2.47 4.54
CA GLY A 19 -5.67 3.88 4.57
C GLY A 19 -6.42 4.26 5.84
N LEU A 20 -7.35 3.40 6.28
CA LEU A 20 -8.02 3.52 7.59
C LEU A 20 -7.01 3.49 8.74
N ALA A 21 -5.99 2.64 8.59
CA ALA A 21 -4.82 2.63 9.44
C ALA A 21 -4.07 3.98 9.40
N TYR A 22 -3.71 4.50 8.23
CA TYR A 22 -3.04 5.80 8.07
C TYR A 22 -3.79 6.97 8.71
N ALA A 23 -5.10 7.03 8.51
CA ALA A 23 -5.99 8.04 9.10
C ALA A 23 -6.07 7.95 10.63
N GLY A 24 -5.63 6.85 11.24
CA GLY A 24 -5.72 6.62 12.68
C GLY A 24 -7.13 6.29 13.15
N LEU A 25 -8.04 5.92 12.24
CA LEU A 25 -9.38 5.41 12.56
C LEU A 25 -9.29 3.98 13.12
N TRP A 26 -8.26 3.23 12.71
CA TRP A 26 -8.00 1.85 13.17
C TRP A 26 -6.94 1.78 14.29
N ARG A 27 -6.95 2.73 15.25
CA ARG A 27 -5.97 2.80 16.35
C ARG A 27 -6.08 1.66 17.37
N SER A 28 -7.28 1.09 17.58
CA SER A 28 -7.54 0.08 18.62
C SER A 28 -6.83 -1.25 18.35
N TRP A 29 -6.76 -1.69 17.09
CA TRP A 29 -6.04 -2.92 16.72
C TRP A 29 -4.52 -2.73 16.58
N MET A 30 -4.07 -1.53 16.20
CA MET A 30 -2.63 -1.24 16.03
C MET A 30 -1.83 -1.31 17.33
N ARG A 31 -2.46 -1.21 18.51
CA ARG A 31 -1.75 -1.40 19.79
C ARG A 31 -1.28 -2.85 20.01
N ARG A 32 -1.87 -3.83 19.30
CA ARG A 32 -1.57 -5.27 19.47
C ARG A 32 -0.62 -5.82 18.39
N SER A 33 -0.59 -5.22 17.20
CA SER A 33 0.25 -5.66 16.07
C SER A 33 1.40 -4.71 15.80
N THR A 34 2.48 -5.23 15.19
CA THR A 34 3.68 -4.49 14.81
C THR A 34 3.33 -3.17 14.12
N PRO A 35 3.74 -2.00 14.68
CA PRO A 35 3.19 -0.71 14.28
C PRO A 35 3.51 -0.31 12.83
N ALA A 36 4.48 -0.96 12.18
CA ALA A 36 4.87 -0.66 10.80
C ALA A 36 4.13 -1.51 9.74
N MET A 37 3.63 -2.69 10.13
CA MET A 37 3.08 -3.68 9.21
C MET A 37 1.87 -3.20 8.39
N PRO A 38 0.83 -2.58 8.98
CA PRO A 38 -0.33 -2.10 8.21
C PRO A 38 0.02 -0.97 7.23
N PHE A 39 1.06 -0.17 7.53
CA PHE A 39 1.54 0.84 6.61
C PHE A 39 2.28 0.24 5.41
N GLY A 40 3.08 -0.82 5.62
CA GLY A 40 3.70 -1.55 4.51
C GLY A 40 2.69 -2.24 3.60
N LEU A 41 1.66 -2.85 4.20
CA LEU A 41 0.56 -3.50 3.47
C LEU A 41 -0.26 -2.51 2.63
N PHE A 42 -0.46 -1.28 3.11
CA PHE A 42 -1.09 -0.22 2.32
C PHE A 42 -0.36 0.02 0.99
N TRP A 43 0.95 0.24 1.06
CA TRP A 43 1.77 0.56 -0.11
C TRP A 43 1.91 -0.63 -1.06
N LEU A 44 1.99 -1.86 -0.53
CA LEU A 44 1.92 -3.08 -1.34
C LEU A 44 0.55 -3.25 -2.02
N GLY A 45 -0.54 -2.94 -1.32
CA GLY A 45 -1.89 -2.92 -1.89
C GLY A 45 -2.02 -1.93 -3.04
N LEU A 46 -1.43 -0.74 -2.87
CA LEU A 46 -1.40 0.30 -3.91
C LEU A 46 -0.59 -0.15 -5.13
N ALA A 47 0.52 -0.85 -4.91
CA ALA A 47 1.29 -1.47 -5.98
C ALA A 47 0.43 -2.49 -6.75
N LEU A 48 -0.17 -3.47 -6.06
CA LEU A 48 -1.03 -4.49 -6.68
C LEU A 48 -2.20 -3.89 -7.47
N ALA A 49 -2.80 -2.81 -6.96
CA ALA A 49 -3.84 -2.08 -7.68
C ALA A 49 -3.29 -1.42 -8.95
N CYS A 50 -2.12 -0.77 -8.89
CA CYS A 50 -1.48 -0.18 -10.06
C CYS A 50 -1.13 -1.23 -11.12
N GLU A 51 -0.60 -2.39 -10.72
CA GLU A 51 -0.31 -3.51 -11.62
C GLU A 51 -1.58 -4.04 -12.29
N GLY A 52 -2.64 -4.27 -11.50
CA GLY A 52 -3.92 -4.75 -12.00
C GLY A 52 -4.57 -3.79 -13.01
N VAL A 53 -4.53 -2.49 -12.74
CA VAL A 53 -5.03 -1.46 -13.68
C VAL A 53 -4.15 -1.37 -14.92
N ALA A 54 -2.81 -1.42 -14.79
CA ALA A 54 -1.90 -1.41 -15.92
C ALA A 54 -2.11 -2.63 -16.83
N ALA A 55 -2.30 -3.81 -16.26
CA ALA A 55 -2.59 -5.05 -17.00
C ALA A 55 -3.97 -5.01 -17.67
N PHE A 56 -4.96 -4.33 -17.07
CA PHE A 56 -6.26 -4.11 -17.69
C PHE A 56 -6.18 -3.13 -18.88
N CYS A 57 -5.31 -2.12 -18.78
CA CYS A 57 -5.09 -1.10 -19.81
C CYS A 57 -4.00 -1.46 -20.84
N PHE A 58 -3.56 -2.73 -20.93
CA PHE A 58 -2.41 -3.14 -21.75
C PHE A 58 -2.58 -2.86 -23.26
N ASN A 59 -3.81 -2.84 -23.76
CA ASN A 59 -4.15 -2.43 -25.15
C ASN A 59 -4.62 -0.97 -25.26
N GLY A 60 -4.45 -0.18 -24.21
CA GLY A 60 -4.96 1.19 -24.08
C GLY A 60 -3.83 2.24 -24.06
N PRO A 61 -4.00 3.35 -23.32
CA PRO A 61 -3.04 4.45 -23.32
C PRO A 61 -1.70 4.03 -22.68
N VAL A 62 -0.68 3.83 -23.52
CA VAL A 62 0.67 3.40 -23.12
C VAL A 62 1.28 4.29 -22.03
N VAL A 63 1.05 5.60 -22.09
CA VAL A 63 1.54 6.56 -21.08
C VAL A 63 0.96 6.27 -19.70
N LEU A 64 -0.34 5.94 -19.61
CA LEU A 64 -0.97 5.58 -18.34
C LEU A 64 -0.38 4.29 -17.77
N ALA A 65 -0.17 3.29 -18.62
CA ALA A 65 0.46 2.03 -18.22
C ALA A 65 1.89 2.25 -17.67
N LEU A 66 2.69 3.11 -18.32
CA LEU A 66 4.02 3.48 -17.85
C LEU A 66 3.98 4.19 -16.49
N VAL A 67 3.08 5.16 -16.31
CA VAL A 67 2.91 5.87 -15.03
C VAL A 67 2.51 4.90 -13.92
N LEU A 68 1.60 3.96 -14.21
CA LEU A 68 1.16 2.94 -13.25
C LEU A 68 2.27 1.95 -12.92
N MET A 69 3.13 1.58 -13.89
CA MET A 69 4.28 0.71 -13.63
C MET A 69 5.34 1.41 -12.77
N VAL A 70 5.60 2.70 -12.99
CA VAL A 70 6.47 3.49 -12.12
C VAL A 70 5.87 3.56 -10.71
N ALA A 71 4.56 3.83 -10.59
CA ALA A 71 3.87 3.84 -9.31
C ALA A 71 3.93 2.47 -8.61
N PHE A 72 3.74 1.37 -9.35
CA PHE A 72 3.87 0.00 -8.86
C PHE A 72 5.25 -0.24 -8.23
N VAL A 73 6.32 0.08 -8.94
CA VAL A 73 7.69 -0.10 -8.44
C VAL A 73 7.93 0.75 -7.20
N LEU A 74 7.59 2.03 -7.24
CA LEU A 74 7.79 2.94 -6.11
C LEU A 74 7.00 2.51 -4.86
N CYS A 75 5.73 2.14 -5.04
CA CYS A 75 4.87 1.70 -3.95
C CYS A 75 5.29 0.33 -3.41
N GLY A 76 5.70 -0.60 -4.28
CA GLY A 76 6.20 -1.92 -3.89
C GLY A 76 7.49 -1.82 -3.09
N VAL A 77 8.46 -1.04 -3.56
CA VAL A 77 9.73 -0.80 -2.85
C VAL A 77 9.46 -0.14 -1.50
N LEU A 78 8.62 0.90 -1.46
CA LEU A 78 8.30 1.60 -0.21
C LEU A 78 7.54 0.69 0.78
N GLY A 79 6.60 -0.11 0.29
CA GLY A 79 5.87 -1.08 1.10
C GLY A 79 6.78 -2.14 1.70
N MET A 80 7.67 -2.72 0.90
CA MET A 80 8.66 -3.70 1.38
C MET A 80 9.63 -3.07 2.39
N TRP A 81 10.11 -1.85 2.12
CA TRP A 81 11.01 -1.14 3.01
C TRP A 81 10.35 -0.80 4.37
N LEU A 82 9.03 -0.54 4.37
CA LEU A 82 8.24 -0.37 5.59
C LEU A 82 8.06 -1.67 6.37
N LEU A 83 7.83 -2.80 5.69
CA LEU A 83 7.72 -4.12 6.32
C LEU A 83 9.01 -4.53 7.04
N PHE A 84 10.17 -4.22 6.48
CA PHE A 84 11.47 -4.44 7.13
C PHE A 84 11.86 -3.36 8.14
N GLY A 85 10.97 -2.41 8.44
CA GLY A 85 11.18 -1.40 9.47
C GLY A 85 12.20 -0.31 9.11
N GLY A 86 12.63 -0.23 7.84
CA GLY A 86 13.61 0.75 7.38
C GLY A 86 13.01 2.13 7.12
N ALA A 87 11.75 2.20 6.65
CA ALA A 87 11.09 3.46 6.33
C ALA A 87 10.19 4.01 7.46
N ARG A 88 10.72 4.12 8.69
CA ARG A 88 9.96 4.68 9.84
C ARG A 88 9.47 6.12 9.63
N TRP A 89 10.14 6.91 8.81
CA TRP A 89 9.74 8.27 8.41
C TRP A 89 8.38 8.35 7.68
N ALA A 90 8.04 7.35 6.86
CA ALA A 90 6.79 7.28 6.12
C ALA A 90 5.60 6.92 7.03
N THR A 91 5.85 6.48 8.27
CA THR A 91 4.79 6.23 9.24
C THR A 91 4.24 7.56 9.79
N PRO A 92 2.91 7.66 9.99
CA PRO A 92 2.27 8.89 10.43
C PRO A 92 2.73 9.31 11.84
N ARG A 93 2.71 10.62 12.12
CA ARG A 93 3.25 11.19 13.38
C ARG A 93 2.61 10.59 14.64
N TRP A 94 1.33 10.23 14.58
CA TRP A 94 0.61 9.64 15.71
C TRP A 94 1.13 8.24 16.08
N SER A 95 1.52 7.41 15.10
CA SER A 95 2.07 6.07 15.38
C SER A 95 3.49 6.16 15.94
N ARG A 96 4.30 7.10 15.43
CA ARG A 96 5.63 7.40 15.98
C ARG A 96 5.62 7.88 17.43
N ARG A 97 4.59 8.65 17.82
CA ARG A 97 4.41 9.08 19.22
C ARG A 97 3.96 7.93 20.13
N ALA A 98 3.12 7.03 19.63
CA ALA A 98 2.65 5.87 20.37
C ALA A 98 3.77 4.87 20.68
N ALA A 99 4.73 4.70 19.77
CA ALA A 99 5.88 3.79 19.95
C ALA A 99 6.97 4.31 20.91
N ARG A 100 6.89 5.58 21.36
CA ARG A 100 7.85 6.20 22.28
C ARG A 100 7.36 6.25 23.74
N ARG A 101 6.12 5.85 24.00
CA ARG A 101 5.55 5.71 25.34
C ARG A 101 5.58 4.24 25.73
#